data_AF-A0A8I2B3T6-F1
#
_entry.id   AF-A0A8I2B3T6-F1
#
_cell.length_a   1.000
_cell.length_b   1.000
_cell.length_c   1.000
_cell.angle_alpha   90.00
_cell.angle_beta   90.00
_cell.angle_gamma   90.00
#
_symmetry.space_group_name_H-M   'P 1'
#
loop_
_entity.id
_entity.type
_entity.pdbx_description
1 polymer ?
#
loop_
_entity_poly.entity_id
_entity_poly.type
_entity_poly.pdbx_seq_one_letter_code
_entity_poly.pdbx_strand_id
1 'polypeptide(L)'
;MSNVRNQPCSCGSGIKYKKCCLEHQNKYTVFCDETGNSGSNYLDLNQPFFVIAGWIVPNKNLKNTSYIEECTTSLGVSNELKSSKLIKRKKARQKFIDLFDSLCINLECIPTFVFAEKKYCVAAKIIETLLDPAYNNEVDYSFTFDNLKKKELTEKVYSFPNESLEDFINFYLDGNAEKMTQCIRQMSDHAYSIGLYEISKLFKGALSGIVNNLETEKAAHASMPIKQWRL
;
A
#
# COMPACT_ATOMS: atom_id res chain seq x y z
N MET A 1 14.55 -45.48 -10.62
CA MET A 1 13.67 -44.42 -10.08
C MET A 1 12.69 -44.01 -11.17
N SER A 2 11.39 -44.22 -10.96
CA SER A 2 10.35 -43.87 -11.95
C SER A 2 10.29 -42.35 -12.14
N ASN A 3 10.17 -41.89 -13.39
CA ASN A 3 10.19 -40.46 -13.73
C ASN A 3 8.81 -39.82 -13.49
N VAL A 4 8.49 -39.58 -12.21
CA VAL A 4 7.19 -39.06 -11.71
C VAL A 4 6.75 -37.78 -12.44
N ARG A 5 7.69 -36.96 -12.91
CA ARG A 5 7.43 -35.70 -13.64
C ARG A 5 6.55 -35.87 -14.89
N ASN A 6 6.65 -37.00 -15.58
CA ASN A 6 5.90 -37.25 -16.81
C ASN A 6 4.60 -38.05 -16.60
N GLN A 7 4.32 -38.50 -15.37
CA GLN A 7 3.08 -39.20 -15.04
C GLN A 7 1.93 -38.23 -14.80
N PRO A 8 0.66 -38.68 -14.92
CA PRO A 8 -0.51 -37.89 -14.54
C PRO A 8 -0.40 -37.38 -13.10
N CYS A 9 -0.83 -36.14 -12.88
CA CYS A 9 -0.78 -35.50 -11.58
C CYS A 9 -1.76 -36.17 -10.60
N SER A 10 -1.30 -36.42 -9.37
CA SER A 10 -2.10 -37.04 -8.30
C SER A 10 -3.25 -36.19 -7.79
N CYS A 11 -3.33 -34.90 -8.16
CA CYS A 11 -4.44 -34.01 -7.80
C CYS A 11 -5.72 -34.24 -8.63
N GLY A 12 -5.72 -35.21 -9.55
CA GLY A 12 -6.90 -35.53 -10.38
C GLY A 12 -7.12 -34.61 -11.58
N SER A 13 -6.16 -33.73 -11.89
CA SER A 13 -6.28 -32.78 -13.02
C SER A 13 -6.20 -33.42 -14.42
N GLY A 14 -5.75 -34.68 -14.53
CA GLY A 14 -5.50 -35.36 -15.80
C GLY A 14 -4.26 -34.85 -16.58
N ILE A 15 -3.57 -33.82 -16.08
CA ILE A 15 -2.38 -33.23 -16.69
C ILE A 15 -1.11 -33.88 -16.12
N LYS A 16 0.00 -33.89 -16.87
CA LYS A 16 1.31 -34.36 -16.36
C LYS A 16 1.73 -33.57 -15.12
N TYR A 17 2.24 -34.24 -14.09
CA TYR A 17 2.67 -33.65 -12.82
C TYR A 17 3.57 -32.41 -12.99
N LYS A 18 4.51 -32.45 -13.95
CA LYS A 18 5.42 -31.33 -14.26
C LYS A 18 4.74 -30.05 -14.77
N LYS A 19 3.56 -30.16 -15.39
CA LYS A 19 2.75 -29.04 -15.93
C LYS A 19 1.51 -28.78 -15.07
N CYS A 20 1.53 -29.25 -13.82
CA CYS A 20 0.42 -29.13 -12.89
C CYS A 20 0.96 -28.75 -11.51
N CYS A 21 0.83 -29.61 -10.49
CA CYS A 21 1.25 -29.27 -9.13
C CYS A 21 2.74 -28.92 -9.02
N LEU A 22 3.62 -29.51 -9.83
CA LEU A 22 5.04 -29.15 -9.82
C LEU A 22 5.29 -27.71 -10.31
N GLU A 23 4.53 -27.24 -11.30
CA GLU A 23 4.64 -25.87 -11.80
C GLU A 23 4.17 -24.85 -10.76
N HIS A 24 3.33 -25.27 -9.83
CA HIS A 24 2.80 -24.48 -8.73
C HIS A 24 3.53 -24.70 -7.41
N GLN A 25 4.53 -25.61 -7.36
CA GLN A 25 5.36 -25.76 -6.17
C GLN A 25 6.10 -24.46 -5.89
N ASN A 26 6.04 -23.99 -4.65
CA ASN A 26 6.63 -22.73 -4.20
C ASN A 26 6.14 -21.49 -4.96
N LYS A 27 4.98 -21.57 -5.62
CA LYS A 27 4.29 -20.39 -6.18
C LYS A 27 3.10 -20.03 -5.32
N TYR A 28 2.93 -18.72 -5.13
CA TYR A 28 1.87 -18.14 -4.33
C TYR A 28 1.18 -17.03 -5.12
N THR A 29 -0.09 -16.83 -4.84
CA THR A 29 -0.87 -15.69 -5.30
C THR A 29 -1.25 -14.86 -4.08
N VAL A 30 -1.02 -13.57 -4.18
CA VAL A 30 -1.33 -12.61 -3.11
C VAL A 30 -2.62 -11.89 -3.49
N PHE A 31 -3.61 -11.97 -2.61
CA PHE A 31 -4.82 -11.16 -2.67
C PHE A 31 -4.66 -10.04 -1.65
N CYS A 32 -4.79 -8.79 -2.08
CA CYS A 32 -4.74 -7.62 -1.21
C CYS A 32 -6.02 -6.80 -1.36
N ASP A 33 -6.51 -6.29 -0.24
CA ASP A 33 -7.59 -5.32 -0.19
C ASP A 33 -7.27 -4.25 0.85
N GLU A 34 -7.79 -3.05 0.62
CA GLU A 34 -7.59 -1.89 1.49
C GLU A 34 -8.69 -1.87 2.55
N THR A 35 -8.31 -1.73 3.82
CA THR A 35 -9.31 -1.60 4.88
C THR A 35 -9.59 -0.14 5.19
N GLY A 36 -10.87 0.22 5.20
CA GLY A 36 -11.36 1.54 5.59
C GLY A 36 -11.78 2.41 4.40
N ASN A 37 -12.90 3.11 4.56
CA ASN A 37 -13.44 4.05 3.56
C ASN A 37 -12.72 5.41 3.54
N SER A 38 -11.53 5.53 4.15
CA SER A 38 -10.87 6.82 4.33
C SER A 38 -10.28 7.42 3.05
N GLY A 39 -10.24 6.68 1.94
CA GLY A 39 -9.72 7.18 0.67
C GLY A 39 -8.39 7.91 0.83
N SER A 40 -8.24 9.03 0.10
CA SER A 40 -7.09 9.94 0.17
C SER A 40 -7.06 10.85 1.41
N ASN A 41 -7.88 10.59 2.45
CA ASN A 41 -7.88 11.40 3.66
C ASN A 41 -6.72 10.96 4.59
N TYR A 42 -5.52 11.41 4.22
CA TYR A 42 -4.27 11.21 4.97
C TYR A 42 -4.27 11.95 6.33
N LEU A 43 -5.25 12.82 6.58
CA LEU A 43 -5.26 13.77 7.69
C LEU A 43 -6.28 13.43 8.77
N ASP A 44 -7.01 12.30 8.65
CA ASP A 44 -7.91 11.86 9.70
C ASP A 44 -7.14 11.34 10.92
N LEU A 45 -6.97 12.20 11.93
CA LEU A 45 -6.32 11.88 13.20
C LEU A 45 -7.04 10.78 13.99
N ASN A 46 -8.34 10.55 13.74
CA ASN A 46 -9.09 9.47 14.38
C ASN A 46 -8.86 8.13 13.68
N GLN A 47 -8.25 8.15 12.49
CA GLN A 47 -7.87 6.96 11.73
C GLN A 47 -6.41 7.07 11.26
N PRO A 48 -5.44 6.97 12.18
CA PRO A 48 -4.03 7.25 11.91
C PRO A 48 -3.34 6.21 11.04
N PHE A 49 -3.95 5.05 10.82
CA PHE A 49 -3.39 3.97 10.01
C PHE A 49 -4.21 3.74 8.76
N PHE A 50 -3.50 3.60 7.64
CA PHE A 50 -3.97 2.89 6.46
C PHE A 50 -3.53 1.43 6.59
N VAL A 51 -4.44 0.49 6.38
CA VAL A 51 -4.12 -0.94 6.50
C VAL A 51 -4.46 -1.64 5.21
N ILE A 52 -3.44 -2.25 4.60
CA ILE A 52 -3.61 -3.22 3.50
C ILE A 52 -3.67 -4.59 4.16
N ALA A 53 -4.78 -5.29 3.96
CA ALA A 53 -4.97 -6.65 4.45
C ALA A 53 -5.02 -7.61 3.26
N GLY A 54 -4.60 -8.84 3.47
CA GLY A 54 -4.55 -9.79 2.37
C GLY A 54 -4.29 -11.22 2.79
N TRP A 55 -4.26 -12.08 1.78
CA TRP A 55 -3.94 -13.49 1.92
C TRP A 55 -2.89 -13.88 0.90
N ILE A 56 -1.83 -14.52 1.36
CA ILE A 56 -0.88 -15.24 0.52
C ILE A 56 -1.38 -16.68 0.40
N VAL A 57 -1.78 -17.07 -0.80
CA VAL A 57 -2.42 -18.37 -1.06
C VAL A 57 -1.47 -19.24 -1.89
N PRO A 58 -1.11 -20.44 -1.44
CA PRO A 58 -0.35 -21.39 -2.25
C PRO A 58 -1.09 -21.73 -3.54
N ASN A 59 -0.42 -21.70 -4.69
CA ASN A 59 -1.08 -21.91 -5.97
C ASN A 59 -1.75 -23.28 -6.10
N LYS A 60 -1.24 -24.29 -5.37
CA LYS A 60 -1.87 -25.62 -5.27
C LYS A 60 -3.29 -25.58 -4.71
N ASN A 61 -3.62 -24.57 -3.91
CA ASN A 61 -4.89 -24.43 -3.20
C ASN A 61 -5.80 -23.34 -3.79
N LEU A 62 -5.37 -22.60 -4.83
CA LEU A 62 -6.14 -21.50 -5.41
C LEU A 62 -7.53 -21.88 -5.91
N LYS A 63 -7.71 -23.13 -6.34
CA LYS A 63 -9.00 -23.63 -6.83
C LYS A 63 -9.90 -24.17 -5.72
N ASN A 64 -9.41 -24.24 -4.48
CA ASN A 64 -10.16 -24.80 -3.36
C ASN A 64 -10.95 -23.70 -2.65
N THR A 65 -12.13 -23.38 -3.19
CA THR A 65 -13.01 -22.31 -2.69
C THR A 65 -14.10 -22.81 -1.74
N SER A 66 -14.18 -24.11 -1.48
CA SER A 66 -15.29 -24.74 -0.72
C SER A 66 -15.48 -24.14 0.67
N TYR A 67 -14.39 -23.83 1.38
CA TYR A 67 -14.44 -23.19 2.70
C TYR A 67 -15.07 -21.79 2.66
N ILE A 68 -14.81 -21.05 1.57
CA ILE A 68 -15.39 -19.71 1.36
C ILE A 68 -16.88 -19.85 1.07
N GLU A 69 -17.25 -20.76 0.17
CA GLU A 69 -18.64 -21.04 -0.22
C GLU A 69 -19.49 -21.55 0.94
N GLU A 70 -18.95 -22.46 1.77
CA GLU A 70 -19.61 -22.94 2.97
C GLU A 70 -19.84 -21.81 3.96
N CYS A 71 -18.83 -20.96 4.18
CA CYS A 71 -18.93 -19.83 5.08
C CYS A 71 -19.98 -18.81 4.59
N THR A 72 -19.94 -18.41 3.32
CA THR A 72 -20.92 -17.46 2.75
C THR A 72 -22.35 -17.99 2.79
N THR A 73 -22.53 -19.28 2.48
CA THR A 73 -23.82 -19.97 2.58
C THR A 73 -24.32 -19.99 4.02
N SER A 74 -23.47 -20.38 4.98
CA SER A 74 -23.84 -20.47 6.40
C SER A 74 -24.22 -19.12 7.01
N LEU A 75 -23.66 -18.03 6.47
CA LEU A 75 -23.92 -16.65 6.88
C LEU A 75 -25.07 -15.99 6.12
N GLY A 76 -25.64 -16.66 5.10
CA GLY A 76 -26.70 -16.11 4.26
C GLY A 76 -26.26 -14.88 3.47
N VAL A 77 -25.02 -14.88 2.98
CA VAL A 77 -24.44 -13.78 2.19
C VAL A 77 -24.63 -14.10 0.71
N SER A 78 -25.33 -13.23 -0.02
CA SER A 78 -25.56 -13.43 -1.46
C SER A 78 -24.44 -12.86 -2.34
N ASN A 79 -23.76 -11.80 -1.90
CA ASN A 79 -22.71 -11.11 -2.64
C ASN A 79 -21.49 -10.90 -1.72
N GLU A 80 -21.29 -9.67 -1.26
CA GLU A 80 -20.16 -9.24 -0.44
C GLU A 80 -20.48 -9.33 1.06
N LEU A 81 -19.56 -9.95 1.80
CA LEU A 81 -19.65 -10.04 3.25
C LEU A 81 -19.08 -8.79 3.91
N LYS A 82 -19.96 -7.85 4.27
CA LYS A 82 -19.54 -6.64 5.00
C LYS A 82 -19.19 -6.96 6.45
N SER A 83 -18.02 -6.50 6.89
CA SER A 83 -17.50 -6.67 8.27
C SER A 83 -18.50 -6.23 9.36
N SER A 84 -19.28 -5.18 9.10
CA SER A 84 -20.31 -4.67 10.01
C SER A 84 -21.42 -5.69 10.33
N LYS A 85 -21.68 -6.65 9.43
CA LYS A 85 -22.64 -7.75 9.66
C LYS A 85 -22.03 -8.90 10.48
N LEU A 86 -20.72 -9.11 10.38
CA LEU A 86 -19.99 -10.16 11.11
C LEU A 86 -19.79 -9.83 12.58
N ILE A 87 -19.32 -8.61 12.86
CA ILE A 87 -18.86 -8.23 14.20
C ILE A 87 -20.03 -8.18 15.20
N LYS A 88 -21.23 -7.81 14.75
CA LYS A 88 -22.40 -7.60 15.62
C LYS A 88 -23.07 -8.89 16.12
N ARG A 89 -22.80 -10.05 15.51
CA ARG A 89 -23.49 -11.32 15.84
C ARG A 89 -22.51 -12.38 16.32
N LYS A 90 -22.67 -12.90 17.53
CA LYS A 90 -21.77 -13.92 18.13
C LYS A 90 -21.56 -15.14 17.22
N LYS A 91 -22.65 -15.69 16.65
CA LYS A 91 -22.59 -16.83 15.72
C LYS A 91 -21.82 -16.50 14.43
N ALA A 92 -22.01 -15.29 13.88
CA ALA A 92 -21.32 -14.88 12.67
C ALA A 92 -19.82 -14.67 12.92
N ARG A 93 -19.45 -14.12 14.07
CA ARG A 93 -18.06 -13.98 14.51
C ARG A 93 -17.37 -15.34 14.62
N GLN A 94 -18.03 -16.32 15.26
CA GLN A 94 -17.47 -17.67 15.37
C GLN A 94 -17.25 -18.28 13.99
N LYS A 95 -18.22 -18.17 13.07
CA LYS A 95 -18.08 -18.66 11.70
C LYS A 95 -16.94 -18.01 10.92
N PHE A 96 -16.69 -16.72 11.15
CA PHE A 96 -15.56 -16.04 10.56
C PHE A 96 -14.21 -16.55 11.12
N ILE A 97 -14.13 -16.81 12.43
CA ILE A 97 -12.95 -17.43 13.06
C ILE A 97 -12.72 -18.82 12.47
N ASP A 98 -13.77 -19.65 12.39
CA ASP A 98 -13.68 -21.01 11.82
C ASP A 98 -13.18 -20.98 10.35
N LEU A 99 -13.63 -20.00 9.56
CA LEU A 99 -13.13 -19.77 8.19
C LEU A 99 -11.66 -19.38 8.21
N PHE A 100 -11.28 -18.39 9.04
CA PHE A 100 -9.90 -17.90 9.13
C PHE A 100 -8.93 -19.04 9.48
N ASP A 101 -9.30 -19.86 10.47
CA ASP A 101 -8.53 -21.03 10.88
C ASP A 101 -8.47 -22.08 9.78
N SER A 102 -9.57 -22.33 9.07
CA SER A 102 -9.59 -23.28 7.95
C SER A 102 -8.68 -22.84 6.81
N LEU A 103 -8.66 -21.54 6.48
CA LEU A 103 -7.75 -20.99 5.47
C LEU A 103 -6.28 -21.18 5.89
N CYS A 104 -5.95 -20.93 7.16
CA CYS A 104 -4.58 -21.07 7.66
C CYS A 104 -4.13 -22.54 7.75
N ILE A 105 -4.94 -23.38 8.39
CA ILE A 105 -4.57 -24.76 8.76
C ILE A 105 -4.73 -25.71 7.58
N ASN A 106 -5.86 -25.65 6.86
CA ASN A 106 -6.19 -26.64 5.83
C ASN A 106 -5.69 -26.21 4.44
N LEU A 107 -5.62 -24.91 4.17
CA LEU A 107 -5.18 -24.37 2.88
C LEU A 107 -3.80 -23.73 2.91
N GLU A 108 -3.12 -23.71 4.06
CA GLU A 108 -1.78 -23.12 4.21
C GLU A 108 -1.74 -21.64 3.75
N CYS A 109 -2.87 -20.94 3.82
CA CYS A 109 -2.96 -19.52 3.50
C CYS A 109 -2.32 -18.71 4.63
N ILE A 110 -1.58 -17.66 4.27
CA ILE A 110 -0.94 -16.78 5.25
C ILE A 110 -1.68 -15.45 5.25
N PRO A 111 -2.34 -15.07 6.35
CA PRO A 111 -2.93 -13.75 6.47
C PRO A 111 -1.80 -12.71 6.58
N THR A 112 -1.90 -11.64 5.81
CA THR A 112 -0.90 -10.57 5.78
C THR A 112 -1.57 -9.23 6.07
N PHE A 113 -0.90 -8.40 6.87
CA PHE A 113 -1.37 -7.06 7.21
C PHE A 113 -0.19 -6.10 7.13
N VAL A 114 -0.37 -5.02 6.41
CA VAL A 114 0.58 -3.90 6.36
C VAL A 114 -0.10 -2.70 6.97
N PHE A 115 0.48 -2.19 8.05
CA PHE A 115 0.02 -0.98 8.72
C PHE A 115 0.94 0.17 8.30
N ALA A 116 0.36 1.18 7.67
CA ALA A 116 1.04 2.39 7.26
C ALA A 116 0.47 3.57 8.05
N GLU A 117 1.28 4.18 8.90
CA GLU A 117 0.88 5.36 9.67
C GLU A 117 0.81 6.57 8.72
N LYS A 118 -0.36 7.20 8.63
CA LYS A 118 -0.67 8.17 7.58
C LYS A 118 0.23 9.40 7.65
N LYS A 119 0.53 9.87 8.85
CA LYS A 119 1.41 11.03 9.07
C LYS A 119 2.83 10.72 8.56
N TYR A 120 3.33 9.52 8.79
CA TYR A 120 4.61 9.03 8.29
C TYR A 120 4.58 8.89 6.77
N CYS A 121 3.48 8.41 6.18
CA CYS A 121 3.30 8.41 4.73
C CYS A 121 3.35 9.82 4.13
N VAL A 122 2.76 10.83 4.80
CA VAL A 122 2.84 12.23 4.37
C VAL A 122 4.28 12.74 4.46
N ALA A 123 4.97 12.49 5.58
CA ALA A 123 6.38 12.84 5.74
C ALA A 123 7.26 12.18 4.66
N ALA A 124 7.02 10.91 4.35
CA ALA A 124 7.73 10.19 3.29
C ALA A 124 7.43 10.79 1.91
N LYS A 125 6.16 11.14 1.63
CA LYS A 125 5.77 11.77 0.37
C LYS A 125 6.43 13.14 0.19
N ILE A 126 6.59 13.92 1.27
CA ILE A 126 7.35 15.17 1.24
C ILE A 126 8.80 14.91 0.82
N ILE A 127 9.44 13.89 1.41
CA ILE A 127 10.82 13.52 1.04
C ILE A 127 10.90 13.10 -0.43
N GLU A 128 10.02 12.19 -0.89
CA GLU A 128 10.03 11.73 -2.28
C GLU A 128 9.76 12.88 -3.28
N THR A 129 8.84 13.78 -2.97
CA THR A 129 8.48 14.88 -3.88
C THR A 129 9.52 15.99 -3.87
N LEU A 130 10.03 16.39 -2.71
CA LEU A 130 10.96 17.52 -2.63
C LEU A 130 12.40 17.11 -2.95
N LEU A 131 12.80 15.85 -2.75
CA LEU A 131 14.16 15.40 -2.97
C LEU A 131 14.31 14.51 -4.21
N ASP A 132 13.39 14.64 -5.18
CA ASP A 132 13.60 14.02 -6.49
C ASP A 132 14.75 14.74 -7.23
N PRO A 133 15.87 14.05 -7.55
CA PRO A 133 17.02 14.66 -8.23
C PRO A 133 16.71 15.19 -9.64
N ALA A 134 15.59 14.77 -10.26
CA ALA A 134 15.14 15.36 -11.53
C ALA A 134 14.64 16.82 -11.35
N TYR A 135 14.21 17.18 -10.14
CA TYR A 135 13.60 18.48 -9.83
C TYR A 135 14.30 19.24 -8.68
N ASN A 136 15.35 18.67 -8.10
CA ASN A 136 16.11 19.27 -7.00
C ASN A 136 17.62 19.22 -7.27
N ASN A 137 18.23 20.40 -7.42
CA ASN A 137 19.65 20.54 -7.75
C ASN A 137 20.60 20.32 -6.55
N GLU A 138 20.07 20.22 -5.34
CA GLU A 138 20.84 19.91 -4.12
C GLU A 138 20.91 18.40 -3.84
N VAL A 139 20.25 17.58 -4.67
CA VAL A 139 20.17 16.13 -4.50
C VAL A 139 20.82 15.42 -5.69
N ASP A 140 21.70 14.48 -5.39
CA ASP A 140 22.33 13.62 -6.40
C ASP A 140 21.42 12.43 -6.79
N TYR A 141 21.58 11.91 -8.01
CA TYR A 141 20.81 10.77 -8.51
C TYR A 141 20.95 9.49 -7.69
N SER A 142 22.01 9.37 -6.88
CA SER A 142 22.14 8.26 -5.93
C SER A 142 21.04 8.22 -4.88
N PHE A 143 20.40 9.36 -4.58
CA PHE A 143 19.31 9.45 -3.62
C PHE A 143 18.11 8.58 -4.02
N THR A 144 17.84 8.40 -5.33
CA THR A 144 16.71 7.64 -5.84
C THR A 144 16.62 6.22 -5.25
N PHE A 145 17.77 5.60 -4.97
CA PHE A 145 17.86 4.24 -4.42
C PHE A 145 18.36 4.19 -2.96
N ASP A 146 18.64 5.33 -2.33
CA ASP A 146 19.09 5.39 -0.93
C ASP A 146 17.91 5.37 0.05
N ASN A 147 17.31 4.18 0.20
CA ASN A 147 16.17 3.97 1.09
C ASN A 147 16.50 4.26 2.57
N LEU A 148 17.77 4.12 2.99
CA LEU A 148 18.16 4.38 4.37
C LEU A 148 18.17 5.88 4.64
N LYS A 149 18.77 6.68 3.75
CA LYS A 149 18.76 8.14 3.87
C LYS A 149 17.34 8.70 3.76
N LYS A 150 16.52 8.19 2.83
CA LYS A 150 15.10 8.57 2.71
C LYS A 150 14.34 8.33 4.02
N LYS A 151 14.56 7.18 4.66
CA LYS A 151 13.95 6.85 5.95
C LYS A 151 14.41 7.80 7.06
N GLU A 152 15.72 8.05 7.16
CA GLU A 152 16.29 8.98 8.15
C GLU A 152 15.70 10.40 8.02
N LEU A 153 15.61 10.92 6.79
CA LEU A 153 15.04 12.24 6.54
C LEU A 153 13.53 12.26 6.81
N THR A 154 12.82 11.17 6.50
CA THR A 154 11.39 11.03 6.80
C THR A 154 11.13 11.10 8.31
N GLU A 155 11.93 10.41 9.12
CA GLU A 155 11.81 10.43 10.59
C GLU A 155 12.02 11.85 11.17
N LYS A 156 12.90 12.65 10.55
CA LYS A 156 13.09 14.06 10.90
C LYS A 156 11.91 14.94 10.48
N VAL A 157 11.36 14.73 9.29
CA VAL A 157 10.17 15.48 8.83
C VAL A 157 8.92 15.09 9.60
N TYR A 158 8.82 13.84 10.07
CA TYR A 158 7.72 13.36 10.89
C TYR A 158 7.55 14.17 12.19
N SER A 159 8.62 14.76 12.74
CA SER A 159 8.53 15.61 13.93
C SER A 159 8.02 17.02 13.65
N PHE A 160 7.74 17.39 12.39
CA PHE A 160 7.23 18.71 12.06
C PHE A 160 5.79 18.89 12.57
N PRO A 161 5.31 20.14 12.73
CA PRO A 161 3.93 20.43 13.09
C PRO A 161 2.96 19.76 12.11
N ASN A 162 1.87 19.18 12.64
CA ASN A 162 0.86 18.51 11.81
C ASN A 162 0.30 19.45 10.74
N GLU A 163 0.02 20.71 11.09
CA GLU A 163 -0.45 21.74 10.16
C GLU A 163 0.47 21.91 8.95
N SER A 164 1.79 21.86 9.14
CA SER A 164 2.74 21.96 8.02
C SER A 164 2.69 20.74 7.09
N LEU A 165 2.47 19.54 7.64
CA LEU A 165 2.31 18.32 6.84
C LEU A 165 0.96 18.31 6.11
N GLU A 166 -0.08 18.83 6.76
CA GLU A 166 -1.44 18.99 6.21
C GLU A 166 -1.46 19.98 5.04
N ASP A 167 -0.86 21.15 5.23
CA ASP A 167 -0.72 22.16 4.18
C ASP A 167 -0.01 21.59 2.96
N PHE A 168 1.09 20.86 3.17
CA PHE A 168 1.82 20.24 2.08
C PHE A 168 0.95 19.31 1.25
N ILE A 169 0.26 18.34 1.88
CA ILE A 169 -0.52 17.36 1.13
C ILE A 169 -1.73 18.00 0.44
N ASN A 170 -2.36 19.00 1.08
CA ASN A 170 -3.49 19.72 0.48
C ASN A 170 -3.04 20.53 -0.75
N PHE A 171 -1.94 21.26 -0.66
CA PHE A 171 -1.44 22.07 -1.77
C PHE A 171 -0.86 21.23 -2.90
N TYR A 172 -0.29 20.07 -2.56
CA TYR A 172 0.14 19.06 -3.51
C TYR A 172 -1.05 18.52 -4.31
N LEU A 173 -2.14 18.14 -3.63
CA LEU A 173 -3.36 17.62 -4.27
C LEU A 173 -4.09 18.68 -5.10
N ASP A 174 -4.13 19.93 -4.62
CA ASP A 174 -4.62 21.08 -5.40
C ASP A 174 -3.76 21.32 -6.65
N GLY A 175 -2.49 20.90 -6.62
CA GLY A 175 -1.50 21.14 -7.65
C GLY A 175 -1.27 22.64 -7.89
N ASN A 176 -1.36 23.45 -6.83
CA ASN A 176 -1.15 24.89 -6.86
C ASN A 176 0.32 25.19 -6.57
N ALA A 177 1.08 25.55 -7.61
CA ALA A 177 2.52 25.76 -7.49
C ALA A 177 2.90 26.95 -6.58
N GLU A 178 2.08 28.00 -6.52
CA GLU A 178 2.35 29.15 -5.66
C GLU A 178 2.23 28.78 -4.18
N LYS A 179 1.13 28.10 -3.80
CA LYS A 179 0.95 27.59 -2.43
C LYS A 179 2.03 26.58 -2.07
N MET A 180 2.38 25.69 -2.98
CA MET A 180 3.48 24.73 -2.77
C MET A 180 4.82 25.43 -2.56
N THR A 181 5.12 26.47 -3.34
CA THR A 181 6.35 27.27 -3.17
C THR A 181 6.40 27.92 -1.79
N GLN A 182 5.30 28.51 -1.32
CA GLN A 182 5.21 29.11 0.01
C GLN A 182 5.37 28.06 1.12
N CYS A 183 4.70 26.92 0.99
CA CYS A 183 4.79 25.80 1.92
C CYS A 183 6.23 25.28 2.04
N ILE A 184 6.93 25.06 0.91
CA ILE A 184 8.34 24.62 0.91
C ILE A 184 9.22 25.63 1.65
N ARG A 185 9.02 26.94 1.45
CA ARG A 185 9.79 27.98 2.17
C ARG A 185 9.55 27.90 3.67
N GLN A 186 8.29 27.84 4.10
CA GLN A 186 7.93 27.72 5.52
C GLN A 186 8.50 26.46 6.16
N MET A 187 8.41 25.31 5.49
CA MET A 187 9.00 24.05 5.96
C MET A 187 10.53 24.14 6.05
N SER A 188 11.18 24.76 5.08
CA SER A 188 12.63 25.00 5.09
C SER A 188 13.05 25.89 6.26
N ASP A 189 12.29 26.96 6.53
CA ASP A 189 12.58 27.91 7.61
C ASP A 189 12.32 27.28 8.98
N HIS A 190 11.27 26.47 9.08
CA HIS A 190 11.03 25.64 10.26
C HIS A 190 12.21 24.69 10.50
N ALA A 191 12.62 23.91 9.49
CA ALA A 191 13.76 23.00 9.57
C ALA A 191 15.02 23.72 10.07
N TYR A 192 15.30 24.91 9.53
CA TYR A 192 16.42 25.74 9.97
C TYR A 192 16.28 26.15 11.44
N SER A 193 15.09 26.58 11.87
CA SER A 193 14.84 27.05 13.24
C SER A 193 15.04 25.97 14.30
N ILE A 194 14.82 24.69 13.94
CA ILE A 194 15.01 23.53 14.83
C ILE A 194 16.36 22.82 14.64
N GLY A 195 17.30 23.44 13.92
CA GLY A 195 18.66 22.93 13.73
C GLY A 195 18.83 21.85 12.66
N LEU A 196 17.80 21.57 11.87
CA LEU A 196 17.83 20.62 10.76
C LEU A 196 18.30 21.32 9.46
N TYR A 197 19.54 21.83 9.49
CA TYR A 197 20.10 22.65 8.41
C TYR A 197 20.20 21.92 7.07
N GLU A 198 20.52 20.62 7.09
CA GLU A 198 20.56 19.78 5.89
C GLU A 198 19.18 19.75 5.21
N ILE A 199 18.11 19.49 5.96
CA ILE A 199 16.74 19.46 5.43
C ILE A 199 16.34 20.83 4.89
N SER A 200 16.65 21.91 5.61
CA SER A 200 16.41 23.26 5.12
C SER A 200 17.06 23.51 3.75
N LYS A 201 18.33 23.11 3.60
CA LYS A 201 19.07 23.24 2.34
C LYS A 201 18.43 22.40 1.23
N LEU A 202 18.15 21.13 1.50
CA LEU A 202 17.56 20.21 0.52
C LEU A 202 16.18 20.69 0.06
N PHE A 203 15.32 21.14 0.97
CA PHE A 203 14.00 21.67 0.62
C PHE A 203 14.08 22.93 -0.24
N LYS A 204 15.04 23.83 0.02
CA LYS A 204 15.27 25.01 -0.83
C LYS A 204 15.66 24.64 -2.26
N GLY A 205 16.41 23.55 -2.45
CA GLY A 205 16.77 23.04 -3.78
C GLY A 205 15.58 22.62 -4.64
N ALA A 206 14.45 22.26 -4.02
CA ALA A 206 13.22 21.90 -4.74
C ALA A 206 12.48 23.10 -5.35
N LEU A 207 12.74 24.32 -4.88
CA LEU A 207 11.99 25.52 -5.27
C LEU A 207 12.05 25.81 -6.77
N SER A 208 13.18 25.51 -7.42
CA SER A 208 13.34 25.73 -8.86
C SER A 208 12.62 24.70 -9.74
N GLY A 209 12.34 23.50 -9.22
CA GLY A 209 11.76 22.39 -9.98
C GLY A 209 10.33 22.02 -9.61
N ILE A 210 9.76 22.58 -8.53
CA ILE A 210 8.46 22.16 -8.01
C ILE A 210 7.31 22.32 -9.03
N VAL A 211 7.34 23.36 -9.87
CA VAL A 211 6.34 23.56 -10.93
C VAL A 211 6.34 22.39 -11.90
N ASN A 212 7.53 22.05 -12.43
CA ASN A 212 7.71 20.96 -13.39
C ASN A 212 7.38 19.59 -12.76
N ASN A 213 7.70 19.40 -11.48
CA ASN A 213 7.37 18.17 -10.75
C ASN A 213 5.85 17.97 -10.70
N LEU A 214 5.11 18.98 -10.22
CA LEU A 214 3.64 18.92 -10.13
C LEU A 214 2.96 18.72 -11.49
N GLU A 215 3.49 19.32 -12.56
CA GLU A 215 2.99 19.09 -13.92
C GLU A 215 3.21 17.64 -14.38
N THR A 216 4.38 17.08 -14.09
CA THR A 216 4.71 15.69 -14.44
C THR A 216 3.81 14.71 -13.69
N GLU A 217 3.60 14.93 -12.39
CA GLU A 217 2.69 14.10 -11.59
C GLU A 217 1.25 14.19 -12.07
N LYS A 218 0.75 15.39 -12.41
CA LYS A 218 -0.59 15.54 -13.02
C LYS A 218 -0.72 14.77 -14.33
N ALA A 219 0.28 14.85 -15.21
CA ALA A 219 0.29 14.12 -16.46
C ALA A 219 0.32 12.60 -16.25
N ALA A 220 1.12 12.12 -15.29
CA ALA A 220 1.17 10.71 -14.92
C ALA A 220 -0.19 10.22 -14.40
N HIS A 221 -0.84 10.97 -13.50
CA HIS A 221 -2.18 10.64 -12.99
C HIS A 221 -3.24 10.62 -14.09
N ALA A 222 -3.22 11.57 -15.04
CA ALA A 222 -4.13 11.59 -16.17
C ALA A 222 -3.94 10.40 -17.14
N SER A 223 -2.73 9.85 -17.20
CA SER A 223 -2.40 8.69 -18.04
C SER A 223 -2.79 7.34 -17.43
N MET A 224 -3.14 7.29 -16.14
CA MET A 224 -3.53 6.05 -15.48
C MET A 224 -4.89 5.55 -16.03
N PRO A 225 -5.04 4.25 -16.29
CA PRO A 225 -6.31 3.71 -16.77
C PRO A 225 -7.42 4.00 -15.75
N ILE A 226 -8.47 4.71 -16.20
CA ILE A 226 -9.70 4.86 -15.43
C ILE A 226 -10.22 3.46 -15.15
N LYS A 227 -10.42 3.11 -13.87
CA LYS A 227 -11.02 1.81 -13.47
C LYS A 227 -12.38 1.65 -14.15
N GLN A 228 -12.41 1.02 -15.34
CA GLN A 228 -13.64 0.50 -15.93
C GLN A 228 -14.01 -0.75 -15.13
N TRP A 229 -14.93 -0.59 -14.19
CA TRP A 229 -15.67 -1.72 -13.65
C TRP A 229 -16.52 -2.31 -14.78
N ARG A 230 -16.01 -3.32 -15.48
CA ARG A 230 -16.86 -4.25 -16.20
C ARG A 230 -17.31 -5.29 -15.19
N LEU A 231 -18.54 -5.12 -14.71
CA LEU A 231 -19.33 -6.21 -14.15
C LEU A 231 -19.67 -7.20 -15.27
#